data_AF-A0A060CBH0-F1
#
_entry.id   AF-A0A060CBH0-F1
#
_cell.length_a   1.000
_cell.length_b   1.000
_cell.length_c   1.000
_cell.angle_alpha   90.00
_cell.angle_beta   90.00
_cell.angle_gamma   90.00
#
_symmetry.space_group_name_H-M   'P 1'
#
loop_
_entity.id
_entity.type
_entity.pdbx_description
1 polymer ?
#
loop_
_entity_poly.entity_id
_entity_poly.type
_entity_poly.pdbx_seq_one_letter_code
_entity_poly.pdbx_strand_id
1 'polypeptide(L)'
;MALRRSLGAPGMSVLQFAFGGGADNIYLPHNIREDSFVYSGTHDNDTTAGWWAHARRARARARRRLPGRLAADAAPADATRAVLRAVYASAGRTAVVARPGPLRPRLGRAH
;
A
#
# COMPACT_ATOMS: atom_id res chain seq x y z
N MET A 1 -4.27 -0.31 22.53
CA MET A 1 -4.74 -1.55 21.85
C MET A 1 -5.30 -2.59 22.83
N ALA A 2 -5.86 -2.22 24.00
CA ALA A 2 -6.36 -3.19 24.97
C ALA A 2 -7.78 -3.70 24.62
N LEU A 3 -8.69 -2.79 24.28
CA LEU A 3 -10.10 -3.11 23.98
C LEU A 3 -10.30 -3.97 22.72
N ARG A 4 -9.54 -3.70 21.65
CA ARG A 4 -9.62 -4.50 20.41
C ARG A 4 -9.24 -5.96 20.67
N ARG A 5 -8.16 -6.16 21.44
CA ARG A 5 -7.64 -7.49 21.77
C ARG A 5 -8.58 -8.22 22.73
N SER A 6 -9.16 -7.53 23.70
CA SER A 6 -10.14 -8.15 24.62
C SER A 6 -11.42 -8.59 23.92
N LEU A 7 -11.78 -7.97 22.81
CA LEU A 7 -12.95 -8.33 21.99
C LEU A 7 -12.63 -9.34 20.88
N GLY A 8 -11.37 -9.79 20.75
CA GLY A 8 -10.96 -10.69 19.66
C GLY A 8 -11.09 -10.09 18.26
N ALA A 9 -11.26 -8.76 18.14
CA ALA A 9 -11.50 -8.11 16.88
C ALA A 9 -10.21 -8.01 16.05
N PRO A 10 -10.24 -8.38 14.76
CA PRO A 10 -9.08 -8.25 13.89
C PRO A 10 -8.69 -6.79 13.69
N GLY A 11 -7.41 -6.57 13.49
CA GLY A 11 -6.85 -5.28 13.11
C GLY A 11 -7.09 -4.90 11.66
N MET A 12 -6.67 -3.68 11.34
CA MET A 12 -6.65 -3.17 9.98
C MET A 12 -5.25 -2.62 9.69
N SER A 13 -4.69 -3.00 8.54
CA SER A 13 -3.41 -2.50 8.04
C SER A 13 -3.58 -1.94 6.63
N VAL A 14 -3.18 -0.69 6.39
CA VAL A 14 -3.33 -0.01 5.09
C VAL A 14 -1.94 0.30 4.50
N LEU A 15 -1.57 -0.39 3.42
CA LEU A 15 -0.21 -0.33 2.88
C LEU A 15 0.20 1.04 2.33
N GLN A 16 -0.72 1.87 1.85
CA GLN A 16 -0.38 3.24 1.43
C GLN A 16 0.26 4.06 2.57
N PHE A 17 -0.08 3.75 3.84
CA PHE A 17 0.52 4.41 5.00
C PHE A 17 1.87 3.82 5.41
N ALA A 18 2.25 2.65 4.89
CA ALA A 18 3.53 1.98 5.16
C ALA A 18 4.76 2.79 4.70
N PHE A 19 4.55 3.71 3.76
CA PHE A 19 5.60 4.53 3.17
C PHE A 19 5.81 5.87 3.90
N GLY A 20 4.96 6.19 4.88
CA GLY A 20 5.20 7.24 5.89
C GLY A 20 5.92 6.67 7.12
N GLY A 21 6.63 7.50 7.89
CA GLY A 21 7.21 7.07 9.18
C GLY A 21 8.46 6.17 9.12
N GLY A 22 8.76 5.52 10.25
CA GLY A 22 9.96 4.71 10.54
C GLY A 22 9.86 3.22 10.17
N ALA A 23 10.85 2.41 10.56
CA ALA A 23 10.85 0.94 10.33
C ALA A 23 9.91 0.18 11.28
N ASP A 24 9.48 0.84 12.34
CA ASP A 24 8.46 0.45 13.31
C ASP A 24 7.03 0.65 12.81
N ASN A 25 6.85 1.14 11.58
CA ASN A 25 5.52 1.38 11.03
C ASN A 25 4.74 0.06 10.93
N ILE A 26 3.64 -0.01 11.67
CA ILE A 26 2.73 -1.17 11.75
C ILE A 26 2.11 -1.57 10.41
N TYR A 27 2.11 -0.66 9.43
CA TYR A 27 1.58 -0.90 8.09
C TYR A 27 2.60 -1.55 7.15
N LEU A 28 3.86 -1.71 7.56
CA LEU A 28 4.86 -2.43 6.77
C LEU A 28 4.55 -3.92 6.74
N PRO A 29 4.70 -4.61 5.59
CA PRO A 29 4.30 -6.02 5.45
C PRO A 29 4.87 -6.98 6.51
N HIS A 30 6.10 -6.72 7.00
CA HIS A 30 6.75 -7.53 8.02
C HIS A 30 6.29 -7.22 9.46
N ASN A 31 5.61 -6.09 9.68
CA ASN A 31 5.04 -5.70 10.97
C ASN A 31 3.54 -6.00 11.07
N ILE A 32 2.92 -6.44 9.97
CA ILE A 32 1.50 -6.82 9.92
C ILE A 32 1.30 -8.11 10.70
N ARG A 33 0.32 -8.10 11.59
CA ARG A 33 -0.07 -9.26 12.39
C ARG A 33 -1.06 -10.13 11.65
N GLU A 34 -1.03 -11.44 11.92
CA GLU A 34 -1.94 -12.42 11.31
C GLU A 34 -3.42 -12.08 11.53
N ASP A 35 -3.76 -11.55 12.70
CA ASP A 35 -5.10 -11.10 13.07
C ASP A 35 -5.49 -9.77 12.43
N SER A 36 -5.18 -9.53 11.15
CA SER A 36 -5.45 -8.27 10.47
C SER A 36 -6.06 -8.43 9.08
N PHE A 37 -6.99 -7.52 8.76
CA PHE A 37 -7.37 -7.20 7.40
C PHE A 37 -6.32 -6.27 6.77
N VAL A 38 -5.84 -6.62 5.58
CA VAL A 38 -4.76 -5.89 4.91
C VAL A 38 -5.29 -5.26 3.64
N TYR A 39 -5.22 -3.93 3.58
CA TYR A 39 -5.75 -3.11 2.52
C TYR A 39 -4.62 -2.51 1.70
N SER A 40 -4.78 -2.48 0.38
CA SER A 40 -3.92 -1.63 -0.47
C SER A 40 -4.17 -0.15 -0.17
N GLY A 41 -5.42 0.22 0.07
CA GLY A 41 -5.97 1.54 0.39
C GLY A 41 -7.46 1.38 0.75
N THR A 42 -8.06 2.34 1.45
CA THR A 42 -9.50 2.38 1.76
C THR A 42 -10.27 3.17 0.67
N HIS A 43 -11.60 3.25 0.79
CA HIS A 43 -12.42 4.05 -0.14
C HIS A 43 -12.17 5.56 -0.04
N ASP A 44 -11.61 6.02 1.09
CA ASP A 44 -11.19 7.41 1.31
C ASP A 44 -9.79 7.70 0.74
N ASN A 45 -9.07 6.66 0.28
CA ASN A 45 -7.76 6.82 -0.33
C ASN A 45 -7.86 6.88 -1.84
N ASP A 46 -6.94 7.65 -2.47
CA ASP A 46 -6.75 7.56 -3.90
C ASP A 46 -6.35 6.12 -4.28
N THR A 47 -6.65 5.75 -5.52
CA THR A 47 -6.16 4.51 -6.12
C THR A 47 -4.64 4.40 -5.94
N THR A 48 -4.09 3.20 -5.77
CA THR A 48 -2.63 3.05 -5.59
C THR A 48 -1.83 3.72 -6.71
N ALA A 49 -2.34 3.69 -7.94
CA ALA A 49 -1.74 4.39 -9.09
C ALA A 49 -1.83 5.92 -8.95
N GLY A 50 -2.99 6.46 -8.60
CA GLY A 50 -3.21 7.89 -8.36
C GLY A 50 -2.38 8.41 -7.20
N TRP A 51 -2.42 7.71 -6.05
CA TRP A 51 -1.58 7.94 -4.89
C TRP A 51 -0.09 8.00 -5.27
N TRP A 52 0.38 6.96 -5.96
CA TRP A 52 1.77 6.89 -6.36
C TRP A 52 2.16 8.06 -7.27
N ALA A 53 1.27 8.55 -8.14
CA ALA A 53 1.53 9.67 -9.05
C ALA A 53 2.02 10.93 -8.32
N HIS A 54 1.48 11.21 -7.12
CA HIS A 54 1.77 12.43 -6.36
C HIS A 54 2.59 12.21 -5.08
N ALA A 55 2.75 10.98 -4.61
CA ALA A 55 3.43 10.66 -3.35
C ALA A 55 4.97 10.71 -3.41
N ARG A 56 5.57 11.88 -3.72
CA ARG A 56 7.04 12.07 -3.84
C ARG A 56 7.83 11.55 -2.63
N ARG A 57 7.34 11.80 -1.41
CA ARG A 57 7.97 11.34 -0.17
C ARG A 57 7.90 9.82 0.00
N ALA A 58 6.82 9.19 -0.44
CA ALA A 58 6.67 7.75 -0.42
C ALA A 58 7.62 7.08 -1.43
N ARG A 59 7.69 7.65 -2.65
CA ARG A 59 8.62 7.23 -3.72
C ARG A 59 10.06 7.18 -3.25
N ALA A 60 10.54 8.26 -2.62
CA ALA A 60 11.90 8.34 -2.08
C ALA A 60 12.22 7.22 -1.07
N ARG A 61 11.20 6.68 -0.39
CA ARG A 61 11.36 5.63 0.63
C ARG A 61 11.03 4.23 0.11
N ALA A 62 10.49 4.11 -1.10
CA ALA A 62 9.93 2.87 -1.61
C ALA A 62 10.97 1.74 -1.71
N ARG A 63 12.18 2.04 -2.20
CA ARG A 63 13.28 1.05 -2.26
C ARG A 63 13.63 0.50 -0.88
N ARG A 64 13.55 1.31 0.17
CA ARG A 64 13.82 0.88 1.55
C ARG A 64 12.65 0.07 2.12
N ARG A 65 11.41 0.40 1.77
CA ARG A 65 10.21 -0.26 2.34
C ARG A 65 9.85 -1.55 1.63
N LEU A 66 10.11 -1.65 0.34
CA LEU A 66 9.85 -2.81 -0.52
C LEU A 66 11.06 -3.08 -1.43
N PRO A 67 12.22 -3.47 -0.85
CA PRO A 67 13.43 -3.73 -1.61
C PRO A 67 13.20 -4.80 -2.69
N GLY A 68 13.73 -4.56 -3.89
CA GLY A 68 13.56 -5.44 -5.06
C GLY A 68 12.14 -5.50 -5.64
N ARG A 69 11.14 -4.87 -4.99
CA ARG A 69 9.74 -4.94 -5.41
C ARG A 69 9.21 -3.60 -5.91
N LEU A 70 9.77 -2.47 -5.46
CA LEU A 70 9.34 -1.14 -5.88
C LEU A 70 10.50 -0.12 -5.93
N ALA A 71 10.78 0.39 -7.12
CA ALA A 71 11.72 1.50 -7.34
C ALA A 71 11.06 2.86 -7.10
N ALA A 72 11.83 3.89 -6.78
CA ALA A 72 11.33 5.25 -6.51
C ALA A 72 10.69 5.92 -7.74
N ASP A 73 11.17 5.55 -8.92
CA ASP A 73 10.78 6.03 -10.24
C ASP A 73 9.84 5.07 -10.98
N ALA A 74 9.38 4.00 -10.31
CA ALA A 74 8.49 3.01 -10.91
C ALA A 74 7.22 3.65 -11.49
N ALA A 75 6.72 3.09 -12.59
CA ALA A 75 5.45 3.53 -13.16
C ALA A 75 4.29 3.26 -12.18
N PRO A 76 3.20 4.04 -12.20
CA PRO A 76 2.04 3.82 -11.33
C PRO A 76 1.44 2.40 -11.38
N ALA A 77 1.50 1.75 -12.54
CA ALA A 77 1.07 0.37 -12.71
C ALA A 77 1.97 -0.61 -11.93
N ASP A 78 3.29 -0.38 -11.92
CA ASP A 78 4.24 -1.23 -11.20
C ASP A 78 4.16 -1.01 -9.70
N ALA A 79 3.92 0.23 -9.26
CA ALA A 79 3.59 0.52 -7.86
C ALA A 79 2.33 -0.21 -7.41
N THR A 80 1.29 -0.21 -8.26
CA THR A 80 0.06 -0.96 -7.99
C THR A 80 0.35 -2.45 -7.85
N ARG A 81 1.06 -3.07 -8.79
CA ARG A 81 1.45 -4.49 -8.71
C ARG A 81 2.30 -4.80 -7.49
N ALA A 82 3.24 -3.92 -7.13
CA ALA A 82 4.11 -4.10 -5.99
C ALA A 82 3.34 -4.07 -4.67
N VAL A 83 2.42 -3.11 -4.51
CA VAL A 83 1.53 -3.02 -3.35
C VAL A 83 0.61 -4.23 -3.27
N LEU A 84 0.00 -4.65 -4.38
CA LEU A 84 -0.82 -5.86 -4.41
C LEU A 84 -0.04 -7.09 -3.97
N ARG A 85 1.16 -7.32 -4.53
CA ARG A 85 2.02 -8.43 -4.10
C ARG A 85 2.39 -8.33 -2.63
N ALA A 86 2.57 -7.13 -2.08
CA ALA A 86 2.87 -6.93 -0.68
C ALA A 86 1.66 -7.19 0.23
N VAL A 87 0.45 -6.84 -0.20
CA VAL A 87 -0.81 -7.22 0.48
C VAL A 87 -0.93 -8.74 0.54
N TYR A 88 -0.82 -9.41 -0.61
CA TYR A 88 -0.96 -10.88 -0.69
C TYR A 88 0.17 -11.65 0.00
N ALA A 89 1.38 -11.08 0.09
CA ALA A 89 2.51 -11.71 0.78
C ALA A 89 2.58 -11.36 2.28
N SER A 90 1.68 -10.52 2.78
CA SER A 90 1.65 -10.17 4.21
C SER A 90 1.10 -11.34 5.03
N ALA A 91 1.38 -11.36 6.34
CA ALA A 91 0.87 -12.37 7.25
C ALA A 91 -0.64 -12.24 7.53
N GLY A 92 -1.29 -11.15 7.10
CA GLY A 92 -2.68 -10.88 7.42
C GLY A 92 -3.65 -11.90 6.80
N ARG A 93 -4.64 -12.33 7.59
CA ARG A 93 -5.60 -13.38 7.21
C ARG A 93 -6.47 -13.03 6.01
N THR A 94 -6.70 -11.75 5.72
CA THR A 94 -7.61 -11.34 4.66
C THR A 94 -7.07 -10.11 3.93
N ALA A 95 -6.91 -10.25 2.62
CA ALA A 95 -6.50 -9.18 1.70
C ALA A 95 -7.73 -8.48 1.11
N VAL A 96 -7.75 -7.15 1.17
CA VAL A 96 -8.77 -6.31 0.55
C VAL A 96 -8.11 -5.33 -0.40
N VAL A 97 -8.56 -5.35 -1.65
CA VAL A 97 -7.96 -4.55 -2.72
C VAL A 97 -8.98 -3.55 -3.23
N ALA A 98 -8.65 -2.27 -3.14
CA ALA A 98 -9.43 -1.24 -3.81
C ALA A 98 -9.32 -1.42 -5.33
N ARG A 99 -10.47 -1.39 -6.03
CA ARG A 99 -10.51 -1.53 -7.49
C ARG A 99 -9.60 -0.47 -8.14
N PRO A 100 -8.65 -0.86 -9.01
CA PRO A 100 -7.86 0.11 -9.75
C PRO A 100 -8.80 1.02 -10.56
N GLY A 101 -8.63 2.33 -10.46
CA GLY A 101 -9.30 3.27 -11.36
C GLY A 101 -8.88 3.01 -12.82
N PRO A 102 -9.68 3.44 -13.81
CA PRO A 102 -9.30 3.30 -15.21
C PRO A 102 -7.94 3.97 -15.44
N LEU A 103 -7.01 3.25 -16.08
CA LEU A 103 -5.73 3.79 -16.51
C LEU A 103 -6.02 4.94 -17.50
N ARG A 104 -5.89 6.20 -17.04
CA ARG A 104 -6.02 7.34 -17.94
C ARG A 104 -4.89 7.26 -18.98
N PRO A 105 -5.20 7.10 -20.29
CA PRO A 105 -4.16 7.12 -21.30
C PRO A 105 -3.45 8.48 -21.24
N ARG A 106 -2.13 8.47 -21.46
CA ARG A 106 -1.36 9.70 -21.63
C ARG A 106 -1.92 10.39 -22.85
N LEU A 107 -2.72 11.45 -22.66
CA LEU A 107 -3.05 12.36 -23.74
C LEU A 107 -1.74 12.98 -24.21
N GLY A 108 -1.21 12.45 -25.32
CA GLY A 108 -0.14 13.08 -26.05
C GLY A 108 -0.60 14.48 -26.41
N ARG A 109 0.19 15.47 -26.03
CA ARG A 109 0.05 16.81 -26.59
C ARG A 109 0.36 16.69 -28.09
N ALA A 110 -0.68 16.70 -28.91
CA ALA A 110 -0.52 17.02 -30.32
C ALA A 110 -0.09 18.49 -30.37
N HIS A 111 1.15 18.69 -30.80
CA HIS A 111 1.62 19.97 -31.31
C HIS A 111 1.07 20.17 -32.72
#